data_AF-A0A522QYX0-F1
#
_entry.id   AF-A0A522QYX0-F1
#
_cell.length_a   1.000
_cell.length_b   1.000
_cell.length_c   1.000
_cell.angle_alpha   90.00
_cell.angle_beta   90.00
_cell.angle_gamma   90.00
#
_symmetry.space_group_name_H-M   'P 1'
#
loop_
_entity.id
_entity.type
_entity.pdbx_description
1 polymer ?
#
loop_
_entity_poly.entity_id
_entity_poly.type
_entity_poly.pdbx_seq_one_letter_code
_entity_poly.pdbx_strand_id
1 'polypeptide(L)'
;MTPENAARPAVAMDSQDSQDSQDSQRVAAEPTTRPQALPPDLRATRAAMLELADRLGLDPAIVHRVPAGDLALWAMVPADALRAYLLAMADTATRQAGKVPPGDTAAIHCAGCGVVYVHPDVAAVLPVVDGWPRALGCPWCAIRKAGGYVPRPPIQSGTCAHWKPDHVNPAVGMGTCACGTFHPMQPHRCGQYQPQGTHHD
;
A
#
# COMPACT_ATOMS: atom_id res chain seq x y z
N MET A 1 -4.52 -57.05 -17.90
CA MET A 1 -3.27 -56.96 -18.69
C MET A 1 -2.88 -55.50 -18.78
N THR A 2 -2.06 -55.06 -17.82
CA THR A 2 -1.24 -53.83 -17.87
C THR A 2 -0.01 -54.08 -18.76
N PRO A 3 0.59 -53.02 -19.32
CA PRO A 3 1.90 -52.57 -18.79
C PRO A 3 2.03 -51.03 -18.72
N GLU A 4 2.65 -50.51 -17.66
CA GLU A 4 4.01 -49.90 -17.59
C GLU A 4 4.14 -48.54 -18.29
N ASN A 5 4.20 -47.42 -17.56
CA ASN A 5 5.32 -46.88 -16.74
C ASN A 5 6.46 -46.28 -17.60
N ALA A 6 6.54 -44.95 -17.64
CA ALA A 6 7.75 -44.23 -18.05
C ALA A 6 7.93 -43.01 -17.13
N ALA A 7 8.87 -43.17 -16.19
CA ALA A 7 9.28 -42.20 -15.20
C ALA A 7 10.03 -41.02 -15.84
N ARG A 8 9.78 -39.80 -15.34
CA ARG A 8 10.58 -38.61 -15.65
C ARG A 8 11.80 -38.55 -14.73
N PRO A 9 12.98 -38.14 -15.22
CA PRO A 9 14.18 -38.06 -14.41
C PRO A 9 14.13 -36.88 -13.44
N ALA A 10 14.65 -37.13 -12.23
CA ALA A 10 14.93 -36.12 -11.23
C ALA A 10 16.10 -35.23 -11.69
N VAL A 11 15.89 -33.92 -11.67
CA VAL A 11 16.95 -32.93 -11.89
C VAL A 11 17.67 -32.73 -10.56
N ALA A 12 18.96 -33.07 -10.53
CA ALA A 12 19.85 -32.80 -9.43
C ALA A 12 20.02 -31.28 -9.25
N MET A 13 19.68 -30.77 -8.07
CA MET A 13 20.11 -29.45 -7.62
C MET A 13 21.55 -29.56 -7.13
N ASP A 14 22.48 -29.03 -7.91
CA ASP A 14 23.86 -28.79 -7.48
C ASP A 14 23.85 -27.75 -6.35
N SER A 15 24.16 -28.23 -5.15
CA SER A 15 24.59 -27.43 -4.02
C SER A 15 25.98 -26.86 -4.33
N GLN A 16 26.05 -25.60 -4.74
CA GLN A 16 27.32 -24.87 -4.74
C GLN A 16 27.49 -24.12 -3.42
N ASP A 17 28.49 -24.60 -2.68
CA ASP A 17 29.14 -23.98 -1.56
C ASP A 17 29.49 -22.51 -1.83
N SER A 18 29.07 -21.64 -0.91
CA SER A 18 29.69 -20.34 -0.68
C SER A 18 29.88 -20.17 0.82
N GLN A 19 30.86 -20.92 1.32
CA GLN A 19 31.54 -20.64 2.57
C GLN A 19 32.65 -19.64 2.26
N ASP A 20 32.43 -18.36 2.54
CA ASP A 20 33.53 -17.40 2.66
C ASP A 20 33.18 -16.28 3.64
N SER A 21 34.14 -15.97 4.50
CA SER A 21 34.18 -14.84 5.44
C SER A 21 33.27 -14.92 6.68
N GLN A 22 33.59 -15.85 7.57
CA GLN A 22 33.37 -15.65 9.01
C GLN A 22 34.72 -15.41 9.70
N ASP A 23 35.27 -14.20 9.52
CA ASP A 23 36.47 -13.80 10.24
C ASP A 23 36.28 -12.45 10.94
N SER A 24 36.24 -12.54 12.27
CA SER A 24 36.91 -11.63 13.18
C SER A 24 36.48 -10.16 13.22
N GLN A 25 35.37 -9.87 13.90
CA GLN A 25 35.24 -8.66 14.73
C GLN A 25 34.58 -8.98 16.07
N ARG A 26 35.37 -9.57 16.98
CA ARG A 26 35.03 -9.67 18.41
C ARG A 26 35.38 -8.33 19.06
N VAL A 27 34.58 -7.30 18.80
CA VAL A 27 34.66 -6.03 19.53
C VAL A 27 34.14 -6.31 20.94
N ALA A 28 35.01 -6.17 21.94
CA ALA A 28 34.63 -6.25 23.34
C ALA A 28 33.59 -5.15 23.61
N ALA A 29 32.33 -5.54 23.74
CA ALA A 29 31.25 -4.65 24.13
C ALA A 29 31.50 -4.26 25.60
N GLU A 30 31.96 -3.03 25.82
CA GLU A 30 31.87 -2.42 27.14
C GLU A 30 30.42 -2.49 27.61
N PRO A 31 30.16 -2.90 28.87
CA PRO A 31 28.82 -2.91 29.43
C PRO A 31 28.38 -1.46 29.58
N THR A 32 27.80 -0.92 28.51
CA THR A 32 27.08 0.35 28.54
C THR A 32 25.94 0.15 29.51
N THR A 33 26.16 0.57 30.76
CA THR A 33 25.12 0.60 31.79
C THR A 33 24.13 1.65 31.32
N ARG A 34 23.16 1.21 30.51
CA ARG A 34 22.07 2.03 30.02
C ARG A 34 21.37 2.58 31.25
N PRO A 35 21.26 3.91 31.42
CA PRO A 35 20.53 4.49 32.53
C PRO A 35 19.17 3.81 32.59
N GLN A 36 18.83 3.20 33.73
CA GLN A 36 17.50 2.69 33.96
C GLN A 36 16.57 3.90 34.00
N ALA A 37 16.02 4.24 32.83
CA ALA A 37 15.01 5.27 32.72
C ALA A 37 13.85 4.89 33.65
N LEU A 38 13.39 5.84 34.45
CA LEU A 38 12.17 5.69 35.24
C LEU A 38 11.06 5.16 34.32
N PRO A 39 10.23 4.23 34.82
CA PRO A 39 9.16 3.66 34.00
C PRO A 39 8.32 4.81 33.43
N PRO A 40 8.05 4.80 32.10
CA PRO A 40 7.34 5.89 31.47
C PRO A 40 5.98 6.06 32.12
N ASP A 41 5.65 7.30 32.51
CA ASP A 41 4.30 7.62 32.96
C ASP A 41 3.35 7.51 31.76
N LEU A 42 2.70 6.34 31.65
CA LEU A 42 1.77 6.03 30.57
C LEU A 42 0.59 7.00 30.54
N ARG A 43 0.20 7.56 31.70
CA ARG A 43 -0.89 8.54 31.79
C ARG A 43 -0.44 9.86 31.20
N ALA A 44 0.76 10.34 31.56
CA ALA A 44 1.33 11.55 30.97
C ALA A 44 1.53 11.40 29.45
N THR A 45 2.02 10.25 28.99
CA THR A 45 2.20 9.97 27.55
C THR A 45 0.87 10.00 26.80
N ARG A 46 -0.16 9.34 27.34
CA ARG A 46 -1.51 9.37 26.75
C ARG A 46 -2.08 10.79 26.73
N ALA A 47 -1.90 11.57 27.79
CA ALA A 47 -2.34 12.96 27.85
C ALA A 47 -1.65 13.82 26.78
N ALA A 48 -0.33 13.68 26.62
CA ALA A 48 0.43 14.38 25.58
C ALA A 48 -0.02 14.00 24.15
N MET A 49 -0.33 12.72 23.91
CA MET A 49 -0.91 12.28 22.63
C MET A 49 -2.29 12.86 22.37
N LEU A 50 -3.15 12.95 23.39
CA LEU A 50 -4.48 13.55 23.28
C LEU A 50 -4.41 15.05 22.98
N GLU A 51 -3.53 15.78 23.67
CA GLU A 51 -3.30 17.21 23.40
C GLU A 51 -2.75 17.44 21.98
N LEU A 52 -1.85 16.58 21.51
CA LEU A 52 -1.34 16.65 20.14
C LEU A 52 -2.43 16.30 19.13
N ALA A 53 -3.27 15.29 19.39
CA ALA A 53 -4.40 14.94 18.53
C ALA A 53 -5.40 16.10 18.39
N ASP A 54 -5.72 16.78 19.50
CA ASP A 54 -6.59 17.95 19.52
C ASP A 54 -6.04 19.09 18.65
N ARG A 55 -4.75 19.43 18.81
CA ARG A 55 -4.07 20.44 17.96
C ARG A 55 -4.05 20.09 16.47
N LEU A 56 -4.08 18.80 16.14
CA LEU A 56 -4.12 18.31 14.75
C LEU A 56 -5.56 18.16 14.22
N GLY A 57 -6.59 18.38 15.04
CA GLY A 57 -7.99 18.16 14.67
C GLY A 57 -8.33 16.69 14.43
N LEU A 58 -7.65 15.76 15.12
CA LEU A 58 -7.86 14.32 14.99
C LEU A 58 -8.85 13.79 16.04
N ASP A 59 -9.57 12.72 15.70
CA ASP A 59 -10.47 12.03 16.62
C ASP A 59 -9.69 11.42 17.81
N PRO A 60 -9.98 11.78 19.07
CA PRO A 60 -9.29 11.23 20.24
C PRO A 60 -9.44 9.70 20.36
N ALA A 61 -10.46 9.08 19.75
CA ALA A 61 -10.61 7.63 19.71
C ALA A 61 -9.40 6.92 19.06
N ILE A 62 -8.64 7.60 18.21
CA ILE A 62 -7.37 7.09 17.66
C ILE A 62 -6.35 6.85 18.79
N VAL A 63 -6.19 7.80 19.71
CA VAL A 63 -5.26 7.67 20.84
C VAL A 63 -5.76 6.60 21.82
N HIS A 64 -7.07 6.52 22.05
CA HIS A 64 -7.66 5.51 22.94
C HIS A 64 -7.45 4.07 22.47
N ARG A 65 -7.31 3.84 21.16
CA ARG A 65 -7.01 2.52 20.59
C ARG A 65 -5.55 2.08 20.75
N VAL A 66 -4.64 2.97 21.14
CA VAL A 66 -3.23 2.62 21.36
C VAL A 66 -3.11 1.71 22.60
N PRO A 67 -2.59 0.48 22.45
CA PRO A 67 -2.37 -0.44 23.56
C PRO A 67 -1.43 0.15 24.62
N ALA A 68 -1.63 -0.23 25.89
CA ALA A 68 -0.78 0.25 26.98
C ALA A 68 0.70 -0.12 26.82
N GLY A 69 0.99 -1.29 26.23
CA GLY A 69 2.36 -1.71 25.91
C GLY A 69 3.03 -0.78 24.91
N ASP A 70 2.29 -0.32 23.89
CA ASP A 70 2.82 0.57 22.87
C ASP A 70 3.04 1.99 23.41
N LEU A 71 2.19 2.46 24.34
CA LEU A 71 2.38 3.76 24.98
C LEU A 71 3.75 3.89 25.67
N ALA A 72 4.27 2.81 26.26
CA ALA A 72 5.60 2.82 26.88
C ALA A 72 6.71 3.09 25.85
N LEU A 73 6.55 2.59 24.62
CA LEU A 73 7.48 2.83 23.52
C LEU A 73 7.39 4.28 23.03
N TRP A 74 6.16 4.80 22.91
CA TRP A 74 5.91 6.16 22.45
C TRP A 74 6.36 7.24 23.45
N ALA A 75 6.47 6.92 24.74
CA ALA A 75 7.00 7.83 25.74
C ALA A 75 8.47 8.23 25.49
N MET A 76 9.21 7.43 24.73
CA MET A 76 10.65 7.64 24.46
C MET A 76 10.94 8.29 23.11
N VAL A 77 9.93 8.54 22.27
CA VAL A 77 10.16 9.10 20.93
C VAL A 77 10.07 10.63 20.92
N PRO A 78 10.75 11.31 20.00
CA PRO A 78 10.58 12.75 19.80
C PRO A 78 9.13 13.12 19.42
N ALA A 79 8.72 14.34 19.76
CA ALA A 79 7.37 14.84 19.48
C ALA A 79 7.00 14.79 17.99
N ASP A 80 7.94 15.02 17.09
CA ASP A 80 7.70 14.94 15.64
C ASP A 80 7.40 13.52 15.18
N ALA A 81 8.04 12.51 15.78
CA ALA A 81 7.73 11.10 15.52
C ALA A 81 6.34 10.74 16.03
N LEU A 82 5.96 11.26 17.21
CA LEU A 82 4.61 11.09 17.75
C LEU A 82 3.54 11.72 16.84
N ARG A 83 3.83 12.94 16.33
CA ARG A 83 2.97 13.62 15.35
C ARG A 83 2.80 12.79 14.08
N ALA A 84 3.91 12.32 13.50
CA ALA A 84 3.87 11.49 12.30
C ALA A 84 3.07 10.20 12.53
N TYR A 85 3.23 9.57 13.69
CA TYR A 85 2.48 8.37 14.06
C TYR A 85 0.96 8.63 14.16
N LEU A 86 0.55 9.71 14.84
CA LEU A 86 -0.87 10.06 14.95
C LEU A 86 -1.51 10.32 13.58
N LEU A 87 -0.81 11.02 12.69
CA LEU A 87 -1.26 11.25 11.32
C LEU A 87 -1.38 9.93 10.54
N ALA A 88 -0.39 9.04 10.63
CA ALA A 88 -0.44 7.74 9.98
C ALA A 88 -1.59 6.85 10.51
N MET A 89 -1.90 6.92 11.81
CA MET A 89 -3.06 6.23 12.38
C MET A 89 -4.38 6.81 11.90
N ALA A 90 -4.50 8.14 11.80
CA ALA A 90 -5.68 8.81 11.28
C ALA A 90 -5.94 8.45 9.80
N ASP A 91 -4.89 8.44 8.99
CA ASP A 91 -4.95 8.00 7.60
C ASP A 91 -5.39 6.53 7.51
N THR A 92 -4.83 5.66 8.35
CA THR A 92 -5.19 4.23 8.41
C THR A 92 -6.67 4.06 8.76
N ALA A 93 -7.16 4.79 9.78
CA ALA A 93 -8.57 4.75 10.17
C ALA A 93 -9.48 5.26 9.04
N THR A 94 -9.07 6.31 8.32
CA THR A 94 -9.80 6.86 7.18
C THR A 94 -9.91 5.84 6.05
N ARG A 95 -8.82 5.15 5.71
CA ARG A 95 -8.82 4.08 4.70
C ARG A 95 -9.65 2.87 5.12
N GLN A 96 -9.59 2.47 6.40
CA GLN A 96 -10.43 1.40 6.95
C GLN A 96 -11.93 1.73 6.85
N ALA A 97 -12.29 3.00 6.96
CA ALA A 97 -13.65 3.48 6.73
C ALA A 97 -14.05 3.58 5.24
N GLY A 98 -13.18 3.15 4.31
CA GLY A 98 -13.42 3.22 2.87
C GLY A 98 -13.36 4.63 2.30
N LYS A 99 -12.74 5.58 3.03
CA LYS A 99 -12.61 6.99 2.65
C LYS A 99 -11.19 7.32 2.25
N VAL A 100 -11.03 8.19 1.26
CA VAL A 100 -9.72 8.68 0.81
C VAL A 100 -9.17 9.67 1.84
N PRO A 101 -7.95 9.46 2.38
CA PRO A 101 -7.33 10.43 3.29
C PRO A 101 -7.17 11.82 2.66
N PRO A 102 -7.23 12.90 3.44
CA PRO A 102 -6.92 14.23 2.95
C PRO A 102 -5.53 14.27 2.30
N GLY A 103 -5.43 14.87 1.11
CA GLY A 103 -4.18 14.94 0.35
C GLY A 103 -3.90 13.75 -0.57
N ASP A 104 -4.60 12.62 -0.42
CA ASP A 104 -4.52 11.50 -1.38
C ASP A 104 -5.33 11.86 -2.66
N THR A 105 -4.75 12.67 -3.54
CA THR A 105 -5.43 13.15 -4.76
C THR A 105 -4.87 12.54 -6.06
N ALA A 106 -3.69 11.93 -6.02
CA ALA A 106 -3.06 11.35 -7.20
C ALA A 106 -3.57 9.93 -7.45
N ALA A 107 -3.66 9.54 -8.72
CA ALA A 107 -4.05 8.19 -9.11
C ALA A 107 -2.81 7.37 -9.52
N ILE A 108 -2.72 6.14 -9.02
CA ILE A 108 -1.67 5.19 -9.41
C ILE A 108 -2.29 3.83 -9.76
N HIS A 109 -1.53 3.00 -10.48
CA HIS A 109 -1.92 1.62 -10.75
C HIS A 109 -1.14 0.64 -9.87
N CYS A 110 -1.83 0.03 -8.90
CA CYS A 110 -1.27 -0.99 -8.01
C CYS A 110 -1.49 -2.40 -8.57
N ALA A 111 -0.46 -3.25 -8.57
CA ALA A 111 -0.57 -4.64 -9.04
C ALA A 111 -1.64 -5.46 -8.30
N GLY A 112 -1.81 -5.24 -6.99
CA GLY A 112 -2.77 -5.99 -6.18
C GLY A 112 -4.16 -5.36 -6.09
N CYS A 113 -4.29 -4.05 -6.30
CA CYS A 113 -5.56 -3.34 -6.12
C CYS A 113 -6.14 -2.77 -7.42
N GLY A 114 -5.37 -2.60 -8.50
CA GLY A 114 -5.75 -1.78 -9.64
C GLY A 114 -5.57 -0.29 -9.35
N VAL A 115 -6.41 0.57 -9.94
CA VAL A 115 -6.30 2.04 -9.78
C VAL A 115 -6.77 2.49 -8.41
N VAL A 116 -5.94 3.27 -7.71
CA VAL A 116 -6.22 3.76 -6.35
C VAL A 116 -5.73 5.19 -6.18
N TYR A 117 -6.28 5.88 -5.18
CA TYR A 117 -5.76 7.18 -4.71
C TYR A 117 -4.56 7.00 -3.79
N VAL A 118 -3.56 7.87 -3.93
CA VAL A 118 -2.41 8.03 -3.03
C VAL A 118 -1.99 9.49 -2.95
N HIS A 119 -1.14 9.83 -1.99
CA HIS A 119 -0.51 11.15 -1.91
C HIS A 119 0.33 11.43 -3.18
N PRO A 120 0.30 12.66 -3.73
CA PRO A 120 1.10 13.04 -4.89
C PRO A 120 2.59 12.72 -4.77
N ASP A 121 3.19 12.93 -3.60
CA ASP A 121 4.61 12.62 -3.37
C ASP A 121 4.93 11.13 -3.53
N VAL A 122 3.98 10.25 -3.19
CA VAL A 122 4.13 8.80 -3.43
C VAL A 122 4.06 8.53 -4.93
N ALA A 123 3.10 9.11 -5.64
CA ALA A 123 2.98 8.93 -7.09
C ALA A 123 4.22 9.44 -7.85
N ALA A 124 4.81 10.55 -7.40
CA ALA A 124 5.96 11.19 -8.03
C ALA A 124 7.24 10.34 -8.02
N VAL A 125 7.39 9.42 -7.06
CA VAL A 125 8.57 8.57 -6.93
C VAL A 125 8.40 7.17 -7.53
N LEU A 126 7.22 6.85 -8.08
CA LEU A 126 6.96 5.56 -8.71
C LEU A 126 7.40 5.54 -10.17
N PRO A 127 7.85 4.39 -10.70
CA PRO A 127 8.11 4.24 -12.12
C PRO A 127 6.82 4.43 -12.92
N VAL A 128 6.90 5.16 -14.03
CA VAL A 128 5.78 5.40 -14.94
C VAL A 128 5.85 4.42 -16.10
N VAL A 129 4.81 3.62 -16.29
CA VAL A 129 4.68 2.66 -17.39
C VAL A 129 3.34 2.93 -18.09
N ASP A 130 3.37 3.11 -19.40
CA ASP A 130 2.19 3.46 -20.23
C ASP A 130 1.43 4.68 -19.70
N GLY A 131 2.16 5.68 -19.21
CA GLY A 131 1.59 6.92 -18.65
C GLY A 131 1.03 6.79 -17.23
N TRP A 132 1.17 5.64 -16.57
CA TRP A 132 0.68 5.42 -15.20
C TRP A 132 1.81 5.18 -14.21
N PRO A 133 1.84 5.85 -13.05
CA PRO A 133 2.73 5.47 -11.95
C PRO A 133 2.34 4.07 -11.43
N ARG A 134 3.31 3.15 -11.37
CA ARG A 134 3.09 1.74 -11.03
C ARG A 134 3.63 1.41 -9.65
N ALA A 135 2.83 0.69 -8.88
CA ALA A 135 3.26 0.16 -7.58
C ALA A 135 3.01 -1.35 -7.48
N LEU A 136 3.95 -2.07 -6.86
CA LEU A 136 3.76 -3.48 -6.51
C LEU A 136 2.78 -3.65 -5.34
N GLY A 137 2.69 -2.64 -4.47
CA GLY A 137 1.74 -2.56 -3.37
C GLY A 137 1.34 -1.12 -3.10
N CYS A 138 0.16 -0.92 -2.52
CA CYS A 138 -0.34 0.40 -2.16
C CYS A 138 -0.91 0.37 -0.73
N PRO A 139 -1.11 1.54 -0.08
CA PRO A 139 -1.71 1.62 1.25
C PRO A 139 -3.09 0.94 1.37
N TRP A 140 -3.81 0.80 0.25
CA TRP A 140 -5.12 0.13 0.19
C TRP A 140 -5.06 -1.41 0.16
N CYS A 141 -3.88 -2.01 -0.05
CA CYS A 141 -3.75 -3.47 -0.18
C CYS A 141 -4.23 -4.20 1.08
N ALA A 142 -3.90 -3.69 2.27
CA ALA A 142 -4.36 -4.28 3.53
C ALA A 142 -5.88 -4.19 3.68
N ILE A 143 -6.48 -3.06 3.30
CA ILE A 143 -7.93 -2.83 3.34
C ILE A 143 -8.65 -3.81 2.41
N ARG A 144 -8.19 -3.92 1.15
CA ARG A 144 -8.74 -4.88 0.18
C ARG A 144 -8.65 -6.32 0.68
N LYS A 145 -7.49 -6.73 1.21
CA LYS A 145 -7.29 -8.09 1.74
C LYS A 145 -8.22 -8.40 2.91
N ALA A 146 -8.55 -7.40 3.73
CA ALA A 146 -9.53 -7.50 4.80
C ALA A 146 -11.00 -7.43 4.33
N GLY A 147 -11.26 -7.39 3.01
CA GLY A 147 -12.60 -7.26 2.45
C GLY A 147 -13.19 -5.84 2.49
N GLY A 148 -12.39 -4.84 2.86
CA GLY A 148 -12.81 -3.44 2.93
C GLY A 148 -12.98 -2.80 1.55
N TYR A 149 -13.81 -1.76 1.48
CA TYR A 149 -14.03 -0.97 0.27
C TYR A 149 -12.80 -0.12 -0.08
N VAL A 150 -12.42 -0.12 -1.36
CA VAL A 150 -11.34 0.72 -1.89
C VAL A 150 -11.94 1.77 -2.85
N PRO A 151 -11.92 3.06 -2.51
CA PRO A 151 -12.40 4.12 -3.38
C PRO A 151 -11.54 4.20 -4.64
N ARG A 152 -12.19 4.30 -5.79
CA ARG A 152 -11.54 4.29 -7.11
C ARG A 152 -11.51 5.70 -7.70
N PRO A 153 -10.35 6.14 -8.23
CA PRO A 153 -10.29 7.31 -9.09
C PRO A 153 -11.21 7.17 -10.30
N PRO A 154 -11.83 8.26 -10.77
CA PRO A 154 -12.52 8.24 -12.05
C PRO A 154 -11.50 8.03 -13.17
N ILE A 155 -11.81 7.13 -14.09
CA ILE A 155 -10.99 6.80 -15.27
C ILE A 155 -11.78 7.06 -16.54
N GLN A 156 -11.07 7.30 -17.65
CA GLN A 156 -11.67 7.36 -18.98
C GLN A 156 -11.60 5.98 -19.64
N SER A 157 -12.75 5.47 -20.10
CA SER A 157 -12.90 4.13 -20.72
C SER A 157 -11.94 3.89 -21.89
N GLY A 158 -11.70 4.90 -22.73
CA GLY A 158 -10.83 4.78 -23.92
C GLY A 158 -9.37 4.43 -23.63
N THR A 159 -8.92 4.58 -22.38
CA THR A 159 -7.55 4.21 -21.95
C THR A 159 -7.47 2.80 -21.35
N CYS A 160 -8.59 2.08 -21.28
CA CYS A 160 -8.68 0.75 -20.69
C CYS A 160 -8.47 -0.35 -21.75
N ALA A 161 -7.77 -1.42 -21.41
CA ALA A 161 -7.59 -2.60 -22.26
C ALA A 161 -8.92 -3.33 -22.54
N HIS A 162 -9.92 -3.17 -21.66
CA HIS A 162 -11.27 -3.73 -21.84
C HIS A 162 -12.14 -2.95 -22.83
N TRP A 163 -11.66 -1.80 -23.33
CA TRP A 163 -12.39 -0.99 -24.29
C TRP A 163 -12.27 -1.57 -25.69
N LYS A 164 -13.42 -1.83 -26.33
CA LYS A 164 -13.49 -2.22 -27.74
C LYS A 164 -14.11 -1.08 -28.54
N PRO A 165 -13.35 -0.40 -29.41
CA PRO A 165 -13.93 0.64 -30.26
C PRO A 165 -14.96 0.03 -31.22
N ASP A 166 -16.02 0.77 -31.51
CA ASP A 166 -16.98 0.42 -32.54
C ASP A 166 -16.41 0.82 -33.91
N HIS A 167 -16.22 -0.17 -34.77
CA HIS A 167 -15.65 0.03 -36.11
C HIS A 167 -16.66 0.62 -37.09
N VAL A 168 -17.96 0.66 -36.77
CA VAL A 168 -19.00 1.22 -37.65
C VAL A 168 -18.90 2.75 -37.72
N ASN A 169 -18.49 3.41 -36.64
CA ASN A 169 -18.29 4.87 -36.64
C ASN A 169 -17.13 5.29 -35.71
N PRO A 170 -15.87 5.09 -36.14
CA PRO A 170 -14.69 5.36 -35.31
C PRO A 170 -14.51 6.84 -34.96
N ALA A 171 -15.03 7.76 -35.79
CA ALA A 171 -14.87 9.20 -35.61
C ALA A 171 -15.67 9.78 -34.42
N VAL A 172 -16.78 9.15 -34.03
CA VAL A 172 -17.58 9.55 -32.84
C VAL A 172 -17.08 8.88 -31.56
N GLY A 173 -16.01 8.09 -31.64
CA GLY A 173 -15.42 7.43 -30.47
C GLY A 173 -16.34 6.41 -29.81
N MET A 174 -17.39 5.92 -30.48
CA MET A 174 -18.28 4.91 -29.92
C MET A 174 -17.54 3.58 -29.69
N GLY A 175 -18.00 2.80 -28.71
CA GLY A 175 -17.42 1.51 -28.34
C GLY A 175 -18.09 0.92 -27.12
N THR A 176 -17.66 -0.27 -26.73
CA THR A 176 -18.21 -1.00 -25.60
C THR A 176 -17.12 -1.38 -24.61
N CYS A 177 -17.43 -1.32 -23.32
CA CYS A 177 -16.57 -1.82 -22.27
C CYS A 177 -16.98 -3.25 -21.93
N ALA A 178 -16.03 -4.19 -21.92
CA ALA A 178 -16.30 -5.57 -21.48
C ALA A 178 -16.74 -5.66 -20.00
N CYS A 179 -16.51 -4.61 -19.20
CA CYS A 179 -16.87 -4.56 -17.78
C CYS A 179 -18.27 -3.97 -17.51
N GLY A 180 -19.02 -3.55 -18.55
CA GLY A 180 -20.38 -3.03 -18.40
C GLY A 180 -20.74 -1.91 -19.37
N THR A 181 -21.93 -1.34 -19.18
CA THR A 181 -22.46 -0.22 -19.98
C THR A 181 -21.82 1.10 -19.55
N PHE A 182 -20.60 1.35 -20.01
CA PHE A 182 -19.91 2.64 -19.86
C PHE A 182 -19.77 3.31 -21.22
N HIS A 183 -20.14 4.58 -21.32
CA HIS A 183 -19.95 5.33 -22.55
C HIS A 183 -18.46 5.63 -22.79
N PRO A 184 -18.06 5.78 -24.05
CA PRO A 184 -16.72 6.27 -24.37
C PRO A 184 -16.49 7.63 -23.72
N MET A 185 -15.25 7.87 -23.25
CA MET A 185 -14.82 9.16 -22.69
C MET A 185 -15.55 9.61 -21.42
N GLN A 186 -16.56 8.87 -20.94
CA GLN A 186 -17.25 9.18 -19.70
C GLN A 186 -16.39 8.75 -18.51
N PRO A 187 -16.04 9.68 -17.60
CA PRO A 187 -15.37 9.33 -16.35
C PRO A 187 -16.25 8.38 -15.53
N HIS A 188 -15.71 7.23 -15.15
CA HIS A 188 -16.43 6.26 -14.30
C HIS A 188 -15.45 5.55 -13.37
N ARG A 189 -15.98 4.85 -12.36
CA ARG A 189 -15.19 4.08 -11.39
C ARG A 189 -15.20 2.61 -11.82
N CYS A 190 -14.07 2.12 -12.34
CA CYS A 190 -13.93 0.72 -12.74
C CYS A 190 -12.94 -0.01 -11.83
N GLY A 191 -13.42 -1.04 -11.12
CA GLY A 191 -12.55 -1.90 -10.30
C GLY A 191 -11.66 -2.85 -11.11
N GLN A 192 -11.99 -3.05 -12.39
CA GLN A 192 -11.29 -3.91 -13.34
C GLN A 192 -10.49 -3.09 -14.37
N TYR A 193 -10.15 -1.83 -14.08
CA TYR A 193 -9.36 -1.04 -15.03
C TYR A 193 -8.00 -1.69 -15.25
N GLN A 194 -7.63 -1.80 -16.51
CA GLN A 194 -6.29 -2.17 -16.95
C GLN A 194 -5.88 -1.13 -17.99
N PRO A 195 -4.78 -0.39 -17.81
CA PRO A 195 -4.35 0.56 -18.82
C PRO A 195 -3.94 -0.18 -20.11
N GLN A 196 -4.19 0.42 -21.28
CA GLN A 196 -3.71 -0.12 -22.55
C GLN A 196 -2.18 -0.17 -22.57
N GLY A 197 -1.59 -1.19 -23.21
CA GLY A 197 -0.13 -1.38 -23.28
C GLY A 197 0.46 -2.34 -22.24
N THR A 198 -0.33 -2.79 -21.25
CA THR A 198 0.19 -3.60 -20.13
C THR A 198 0.53 -5.07 -20.43
N HIS A 199 0.35 -5.53 -21.67
CA HIS A 199 0.84 -6.85 -22.06
C HIS A 199 2.33 -6.72 -22.39
N HIS A 200 3.18 -6.94 -21.40
CA HIS A 200 4.52 -7.44 -21.67
C HIS A 200 4.34 -8.87 -22.17
N ASP A 201 4.28 -9.03 -23.49
CA ASP A 201 4.69 -10.28 -24.12
C ASP A 201 6.19 -10.53 -23.84
#